data_AF-A0A6G2B757-F1
#
_entry.id   AF-A0A6G2B757-F1
#
_cell.length_a   1.000
_cell.length_b   1.000
_cell.length_c   1.000
_cell.angle_alpha   90.00
_cell.angle_beta   90.00
_cell.angle_gamma   90.00
#
_symmetry.space_group_name_H-M   'P 1'
#
loop_
_entity.id
_entity.type
_entity.pdbx_description
1 polymer ?
#
loop_
_entity_poly.entity_id
_entity_poly.type
_entity_poly.pdbx_seq_one_letter_code
_entity_poly.pdbx_strand_id
1 'polypeptide(L)'
;MTVFVPRSEWGARAPRNRSANITPGNGGTTVHHVGGSRTAQTDHGSCAGQVRGIQNHHMDGNGWADIAYTYLVCVHGHVFEGRGPGVRTAANGTDAGNQNWYAVCALTGGSPSDYDPVTDRLLDALRWSIGNLRDIGGAGHGINRHADHLPTSCPGGLSSHVLDGSLEPGAGPPAWPGVHFSHPPTTEHPGVRVWQSRLRDRGWSIGVDGRYGARSRSVCESFQTRHGLVVDGVVGPHTWEAAFA
;
A
#
# COMPACT_ATOMS: atom_id res chain seq x y z
N MET A 1 7.88 6.56 -6.49
CA MET A 1 8.68 5.41 -6.95
C MET A 1 8.87 4.48 -5.77
N THR A 2 8.49 3.22 -5.92
CA THR A 2 8.68 2.17 -4.91
C THR A 2 10.16 1.75 -4.89
N VAL A 3 10.73 1.56 -3.70
CA VAL A 3 12.11 1.11 -3.53
C VAL A 3 12.11 -0.23 -2.81
N PHE A 4 12.73 -1.25 -3.40
CA PHE A 4 12.90 -2.56 -2.77
C PHE A 4 14.18 -2.59 -1.95
N VAL A 5 14.09 -3.05 -0.71
CA VAL A 5 15.18 -3.13 0.26
C VAL A 5 15.46 -4.60 0.59
N PRO A 6 16.50 -5.22 0.01
CA PRO A 6 16.82 -6.63 0.25
C PRO A 6 17.27 -6.87 1.69
N ARG A 7 17.24 -8.13 2.11
CA ARG A 7 17.65 -8.55 3.47
C ARG A 7 19.02 -8.04 3.91
N SER A 8 19.98 -7.99 2.99
CA SER A 8 21.33 -7.50 3.28
C SER A 8 21.37 -6.00 3.60
N GLU A 9 20.47 -5.21 3.02
CA GLU A 9 20.49 -3.74 3.15
C GLU A 9 19.83 -3.27 4.45
N TRP A 10 18.74 -3.93 4.90
CA TRP A 10 18.13 -3.60 6.18
C TRP A 10 18.78 -4.31 7.38
N GLY A 11 19.79 -5.14 7.15
CA GLY A 11 20.54 -5.83 8.21
C GLY A 11 19.78 -7.00 8.81
N ALA A 12 19.14 -7.81 7.97
CA ALA A 12 18.43 -9.01 8.39
C ALA A 12 19.35 -10.03 9.04
N ARG A 13 18.88 -10.62 10.14
CA ARG A 13 19.49 -11.83 10.68
C ARG A 13 19.18 -13.02 9.79
N ALA A 14 20.05 -14.03 9.82
CA ALA A 14 19.80 -15.30 9.14
C ALA A 14 18.59 -16.02 9.76
N PRO A 15 17.67 -16.60 8.95
CA PRO A 15 16.58 -17.39 9.48
C PRO A 15 17.09 -18.69 10.10
N ARG A 16 16.41 -19.21 11.14
CA ARG A 16 16.72 -20.51 11.75
C ARG A 16 16.40 -21.68 10.82
N ASN A 17 15.33 -21.56 10.03
CA ASN A 17 14.97 -22.47 8.95
C ASN A 17 14.07 -21.78 7.92
N ARG A 18 13.87 -22.40 6.76
CA ARG A 18 12.94 -21.97 5.69
C ARG A 18 12.08 -23.16 5.28
N SER A 19 10.80 -22.92 5.07
CA SER A 19 9.86 -23.93 4.55
C SER A 19 9.37 -23.50 3.18
N ALA A 20 9.57 -24.35 2.17
CA ALA A 20 9.03 -24.17 0.83
C ALA A 20 7.59 -24.72 0.68
N ASN A 21 6.98 -25.17 1.79
CA ASN A 21 5.60 -25.68 1.79
C ASN A 21 4.59 -24.52 1.75
N ILE A 22 4.49 -23.89 0.59
CA ILE A 22 3.56 -22.81 0.28
C ILE A 22 2.96 -23.03 -1.11
N THR A 23 1.67 -22.74 -1.25
CA THR A 23 0.87 -22.84 -2.47
C THR A 23 0.09 -21.53 -2.69
N PRO A 24 0.79 -20.40 -2.86
CA PRO A 24 0.16 -19.08 -2.91
C PRO A 24 -0.75 -18.89 -4.14
N GLY A 25 -0.63 -19.75 -5.16
CA GLY A 25 -1.53 -19.83 -6.30
C GLY A 25 -2.99 -20.15 -5.92
N ASN A 26 -3.22 -20.81 -4.78
CA ASN A 26 -4.57 -21.15 -4.29
C ASN A 26 -5.28 -19.97 -3.61
N GLY A 27 -4.56 -18.89 -3.30
CA GLY A 27 -5.10 -17.75 -2.56
C GLY A 27 -4.62 -16.45 -3.18
N GLY A 28 -3.41 -16.05 -2.81
CA GLY A 28 -2.78 -14.81 -3.28
C GLY A 28 -2.02 -14.13 -2.16
N THR A 29 -2.39 -12.88 -1.84
CA THR A 29 -1.70 -12.06 -0.84
C THR A 29 -2.63 -11.54 0.25
N THR A 30 -2.31 -11.83 1.51
CA THR A 30 -2.95 -11.25 2.69
C THR A 30 -2.25 -9.94 3.07
N VAL A 31 -3.02 -8.87 3.27
CA VAL A 31 -2.54 -7.58 3.76
C VAL A 31 -2.63 -7.52 5.29
N HIS A 32 -1.55 -7.07 5.90
CA HIS A 32 -1.37 -6.93 7.35
C HIS A 32 -0.98 -5.50 7.74
N HIS A 33 -1.14 -5.19 9.03
CA HIS A 33 -0.47 -4.08 9.71
C HIS A 33 0.31 -4.64 10.92
N VAL A 34 1.17 -3.84 11.56
CA VAL A 34 2.06 -4.34 12.63
C VAL A 34 1.29 -4.67 13.91
N GLY A 35 0.34 -3.82 14.32
CA GLY A 35 -0.39 -4.06 15.56
C GLY A 35 -1.33 -2.94 15.99
N GLY A 36 -1.88 -3.08 17.21
CA GLY A 36 -2.93 -2.22 17.76
C GLY A 36 -2.49 -0.81 18.19
N SER A 37 -1.20 -0.50 18.11
CA SER A 37 -0.66 0.83 18.40
C SER A 37 -0.04 1.43 17.14
N ARG A 38 -0.14 2.75 17.02
CA ARG A 38 0.53 3.51 15.96
C ARG A 38 2.02 3.24 15.99
N THR A 39 2.60 2.97 14.82
CA THR A 39 3.99 2.57 14.67
C THR A 39 4.66 3.19 13.44
N ALA A 40 3.89 3.85 12.55
CA ALA A 40 4.44 4.50 11.37
C ALA A 40 5.53 5.52 11.78
N GLN A 41 6.71 5.36 11.18
CA GLN A 41 7.84 6.25 11.43
C GLN A 41 7.66 7.54 10.64
N THR A 42 8.01 8.67 11.26
CA THR A 42 8.05 9.96 10.56
C THR A 42 9.17 9.98 9.52
N ASP A 43 10.36 9.51 9.90
CA ASP A 43 11.53 9.45 9.02
C ASP A 43 11.77 8.03 8.49
N HIS A 44 12.17 7.94 7.21
CA HIS A 44 12.42 6.65 6.57
C HIS A 44 13.65 5.94 7.15
N GLY A 45 14.67 6.67 7.61
CA GLY A 45 15.89 6.10 8.19
C GLY A 45 15.62 5.19 9.40
N SER A 46 14.51 5.40 10.10
CA SER A 46 14.08 4.57 11.24
C SER A 46 13.40 3.26 10.83
N CYS A 47 12.91 3.13 9.59
CA CYS A 47 12.13 1.96 9.17
C CYS A 47 12.94 0.66 9.17
N ALA A 48 14.21 0.69 8.77
CA ALA A 48 15.06 -0.50 8.83
C ALA A 48 15.25 -1.00 10.28
N GLY A 49 15.38 -0.07 11.23
CA GLY A 49 15.42 -0.38 12.67
C GLY A 49 14.14 -1.02 13.18
N GLN A 50 12.99 -0.50 12.75
CA GLN A 50 11.68 -1.07 13.06
C GLN A 50 11.53 -2.50 12.52
N VAL A 51 11.91 -2.75 11.26
CA VAL A 51 11.86 -4.09 10.65
C VAL A 51 12.76 -5.09 11.39
N ARG A 52 13.98 -4.68 11.78
CA ARG A 52 14.85 -5.50 12.65
C ARG A 52 14.21 -5.80 14.01
N GLY A 53 13.56 -4.81 14.62
CA GLY A 53 12.81 -4.98 15.86
C GLY A 53 11.70 -6.05 15.74
N ILE A 54 10.94 -6.00 14.64
CA ILE A 54 9.90 -7.00 14.34
C ILE A 54 10.53 -8.40 14.14
N GLN A 55 11.63 -8.51 13.40
CA GLN A 55 12.33 -9.79 13.22
C GLN A 55 12.81 -10.35 14.57
N ASN A 56 13.45 -9.52 15.39
CA ASN A 56 13.93 -9.94 16.71
C ASN A 56 12.79 -10.39 17.61
N HIS A 57 11.67 -9.65 17.66
CA HIS A 57 10.50 -10.06 18.43
C HIS A 57 9.96 -11.42 17.98
N HIS A 58 9.84 -11.64 16.67
CA HIS A 58 9.39 -12.93 16.14
C HIS A 58 10.35 -14.09 16.46
N MET A 59 11.66 -13.89 16.34
CA MET A 59 12.64 -14.96 16.55
C MET A 59 12.92 -15.22 18.03
N ASP A 60 13.13 -14.16 18.80
CA ASP A 60 13.59 -14.25 20.19
C ASP A 60 12.40 -14.25 21.17
N GLY A 61 11.31 -13.54 20.86
CA GLY A 61 10.08 -13.53 21.65
C GLY A 61 9.16 -14.72 21.34
N ASN A 62 8.82 -14.93 20.07
CA ASN A 62 7.87 -15.99 19.68
C ASN A 62 8.54 -17.33 19.36
N GLY A 63 9.87 -17.39 19.31
CA GLY A 63 10.61 -18.59 18.93
C GLY A 63 10.53 -18.96 17.45
N TRP A 64 9.99 -18.08 16.59
CA TRP A 64 9.77 -18.38 15.18
C TRP A 64 11.08 -18.47 14.39
N ALA A 65 11.02 -19.14 13.24
CA ALA A 65 12.18 -19.34 12.39
C ALA A 65 12.74 -18.04 11.81
N ASP A 66 11.87 -17.05 11.55
CA ASP A 66 12.20 -15.76 10.97
C ASP A 66 11.01 -14.79 11.17
N ILE A 67 11.16 -13.54 10.72
CA ILE A 67 10.07 -12.58 10.54
C ILE A 67 8.89 -13.25 9.82
N ALA A 68 7.65 -13.01 10.27
CA ALA A 68 6.49 -13.78 9.79
C ALA A 68 6.03 -13.46 8.36
N TYR A 69 6.36 -12.27 7.88
CA TYR A 69 5.82 -11.70 6.63
C TYR A 69 6.72 -12.00 5.44
N THR A 70 6.11 -12.11 4.26
CA THR A 70 6.81 -12.19 2.97
C THR A 70 7.53 -10.88 2.67
N TYR A 71 6.81 -9.76 2.78
CA TYR A 71 7.32 -8.39 2.67
C TYR A 71 6.78 -7.49 3.77
N LEU A 72 7.52 -6.41 4.07
CA LEU A 72 7.06 -5.32 4.93
C LEU A 72 7.15 -3.99 4.18
N VAL A 73 6.17 -3.11 4.32
CA VAL A 73 6.07 -1.89 3.51
C VAL A 73 5.93 -0.66 4.39
N CYS A 74 6.84 0.30 4.30
CA CYS A 74 6.73 1.53 5.09
C CYS A 74 5.85 2.59 4.41
N VAL A 75 5.39 3.56 5.20
CA VAL A 75 4.60 4.72 4.73
C VAL A 75 5.36 5.63 3.75
N HIS A 76 6.67 5.45 3.58
CA HIS A 76 7.51 6.20 2.64
C HIS A 76 7.66 5.51 1.28
N GLY A 77 7.07 4.33 1.08
CA GLY A 77 7.09 3.59 -0.19
C GLY A 77 8.28 2.64 -0.38
N HIS A 78 8.88 2.18 0.72
CA HIS A 78 9.94 1.17 0.67
C HIS A 78 9.39 -0.20 1.06
N VAL A 79 9.79 -1.23 0.31
CA VAL A 79 9.41 -2.63 0.49
C VAL A 79 10.61 -3.41 1.01
N PHE A 80 10.58 -3.79 2.28
CA PHE A 80 11.60 -4.60 2.92
C PHE A 80 11.34 -6.08 2.66
N GLU A 81 12.37 -6.79 2.18
CA GLU A 81 12.32 -8.22 2.00
C GLU A 81 12.22 -8.94 3.36
N GLY A 82 11.08 -9.60 3.61
CA GLY A 82 10.90 -10.49 4.75
C GLY A 82 11.38 -11.89 4.42
N ARG A 83 10.49 -12.89 4.55
CA ARG A 83 10.79 -14.28 4.12
C ARG A 83 11.03 -14.41 2.62
N GLY A 84 10.45 -13.50 1.82
CA GLY A 84 10.53 -13.49 0.38
C GLY A 84 9.63 -14.53 -0.31
N PRO A 85 9.56 -14.49 -1.65
CA PRO A 85 8.77 -15.44 -2.45
C PRO A 85 9.23 -16.89 -2.25
N GLY A 86 8.30 -17.84 -2.37
CA GLY A 86 8.57 -19.27 -2.25
C GLY A 86 8.77 -19.78 -0.81
N VAL A 87 8.64 -18.91 0.20
CA VAL A 87 8.80 -19.29 1.61
C VAL A 87 7.48 -19.11 2.38
N ARG A 88 7.03 -20.18 3.04
CA ARG A 88 5.80 -20.20 3.85
C ARG A 88 5.82 -19.11 4.92
N THR A 89 4.71 -18.38 5.08
CA THR A 89 4.57 -17.31 6.08
C THR A 89 4.24 -17.85 7.46
N ALA A 90 4.23 -16.99 8.47
CA ALA A 90 3.68 -17.29 9.80
C ALA A 90 2.67 -16.24 10.29
N ALA A 91 2.18 -15.39 9.39
CA ALA A 91 1.42 -14.20 9.72
C ALA A 91 -0.11 -14.39 9.66
N ASN A 92 -0.62 -15.36 8.89
CA ASN A 92 -2.06 -15.46 8.59
C ASN A 92 -2.85 -16.23 9.67
N GLY A 93 -2.18 -16.70 10.71
CA GLY A 93 -2.79 -17.30 11.90
C GLY A 93 -3.48 -18.66 11.74
N THR A 94 -3.61 -19.18 10.52
CA THR A 94 -4.08 -20.54 10.24
C THR A 94 -3.09 -21.28 9.33
N ASP A 95 -3.13 -22.61 9.34
CA ASP A 95 -2.28 -23.41 8.45
C ASP A 95 -2.64 -23.19 6.98
N ALA A 96 -3.93 -23.19 6.64
CA ALA A 96 -4.40 -22.91 5.29
C ALA A 96 -4.03 -21.49 4.86
N GLY A 97 -4.16 -20.50 5.74
CA GLY A 97 -3.74 -19.12 5.48
C GLY A 97 -2.25 -19.02 5.21
N ASN A 98 -1.40 -19.61 6.05
CA ASN A 98 0.06 -19.56 5.88
C ASN A 98 0.57 -20.42 4.70
N GLN A 99 -0.21 -21.41 4.26
CA GLN A 99 0.12 -22.22 3.08
C GLN A 99 -0.34 -21.55 1.79
N ASN A 100 -1.57 -21.05 1.72
CA ASN A 100 -2.18 -20.63 0.46
C ASN A 100 -2.03 -19.13 0.17
N TRP A 101 -1.47 -18.36 1.09
CA TRP A 101 -1.37 -16.90 0.96
C TRP A 101 0.00 -16.40 1.41
N TYR A 102 0.60 -15.54 0.60
CA TYR A 102 1.68 -14.68 1.08
C TYR A 102 1.15 -13.64 2.07
N ALA A 103 2.05 -12.98 2.79
CA ALA A 103 1.70 -11.97 3.77
C ALA A 103 2.54 -10.71 3.57
N VAL A 104 1.89 -9.59 3.28
CA VAL A 104 2.53 -8.27 3.12
C VAL A 104 2.06 -7.37 4.25
N CYS A 105 3.00 -6.90 5.08
CA CYS A 105 2.68 -6.10 6.27
C CYS A 105 3.05 -4.63 6.07
N ALA A 106 2.07 -3.75 6.15
CA ALA A 106 2.34 -2.33 6.25
C ALA A 106 2.91 -1.99 7.63
N LEU A 107 3.97 -1.17 7.68
CA LEU A 107 4.55 -0.62 8.91
C LEU A 107 3.68 0.50 9.47
N THR A 108 2.41 0.19 9.64
CA THR A 108 1.35 1.01 10.22
C THR A 108 0.70 0.22 11.36
N GLY A 109 -0.06 0.91 12.19
CA GLY A 109 -0.80 0.29 13.27
C GLY A 109 -1.88 1.23 13.80
N GLY A 110 -2.41 0.89 14.97
CA GLY A 110 -3.37 1.71 15.69
C GLY A 110 -4.71 1.01 15.92
N SER A 111 -5.71 1.79 16.30
CA SER A 111 -7.03 1.32 16.68
C SER A 111 -8.11 1.90 15.74
N PRO A 112 -9.35 1.40 15.74
CA PRO A 112 -10.43 1.90 14.89
C PRO A 112 -10.65 3.42 14.90
N SER A 113 -10.31 4.10 16.00
CA SER A 113 -10.43 5.55 16.14
C SER A 113 -9.15 6.33 15.84
N ASP A 114 -8.01 5.65 15.70
CA ASP A 114 -6.69 6.28 15.60
C ASP A 114 -5.67 5.36 14.90
N TYR A 115 -5.86 5.15 13.60
CA TYR A 115 -4.89 4.46 12.76
C TYR A 115 -3.79 5.40 12.26
N ASP A 116 -2.62 4.83 12.01
CA ASP A 116 -1.59 5.50 11.22
C ASP A 116 -2.08 5.89 9.83
N PRO A 117 -1.51 6.95 9.23
CA PRO A 117 -1.87 7.38 7.89
C PRO A 117 -1.54 6.29 6.86
N VAL A 118 -2.46 6.09 5.92
CA VAL A 118 -2.24 5.34 4.69
C VAL A 118 -1.85 6.34 3.60
N THR A 119 -0.58 6.36 3.21
CA THR A 119 -0.04 7.27 2.20
C THR A 119 -0.15 6.67 0.80
N ASP A 120 -0.16 7.47 -0.27
CA ASP A 120 -0.13 6.92 -1.64
C ASP A 120 1.15 6.12 -1.89
N ARG A 121 2.27 6.54 -1.29
CA ARG A 121 3.54 5.79 -1.36
C ARG A 121 3.43 4.40 -0.75
N LEU A 122 2.69 4.25 0.36
CA LEU A 122 2.38 2.94 0.93
C LEU A 122 1.53 2.11 -0.04
N LEU A 123 0.47 2.71 -0.60
CA LEU A 123 -0.41 2.02 -1.55
C LEU A 123 0.32 1.56 -2.81
N ASP A 124 1.16 2.42 -3.40
CA ASP A 124 1.99 2.08 -4.57
C ASP A 124 2.96 0.94 -4.26
N ALA A 125 3.56 0.94 -3.07
CA ALA A 125 4.47 -0.10 -2.64
C ALA A 125 3.76 -1.42 -2.28
N LEU A 126 2.53 -1.36 -1.76
CA LEU A 126 1.67 -2.55 -1.58
C LEU A 126 1.25 -3.15 -2.92
N ARG A 127 0.82 -2.34 -3.90
CA ARG A 127 0.52 -2.78 -5.27
C ARG A 127 1.73 -3.43 -5.92
N TRP A 128 2.91 -2.78 -5.82
CA TRP A 128 4.15 -3.36 -6.32
C TRP A 128 4.45 -4.71 -5.65
N SER A 129 4.29 -4.80 -4.32
CA SER A 129 4.52 -6.04 -3.57
C SER A 129 3.63 -7.18 -4.05
N ILE A 130 2.33 -6.91 -4.22
CA ILE A 130 1.36 -7.91 -4.68
C ILE A 130 1.66 -8.31 -6.14
N GLY A 131 2.00 -7.34 -7.01
CA GLY A 131 2.35 -7.61 -8.41
C GLY A 131 3.60 -8.48 -8.51
N ASN A 132 4.65 -8.12 -7.79
CA ASN A 132 5.87 -8.90 -7.73
C ASN A 132 5.63 -10.33 -7.21
N LEU A 133 4.75 -10.52 -6.22
CA LEU A 133 4.38 -11.86 -5.74
C LEU A 133 3.57 -12.68 -6.74
N ARG A 134 2.80 -12.04 -7.63
CA ARG A 134 2.19 -12.72 -8.78
C ARG A 134 3.27 -13.13 -9.79
N ASP A 135 4.10 -12.19 -10.20
CA ASP A 135 5.06 -12.36 -11.29
C ASP A 135 6.16 -13.38 -10.98
N ILE A 136 6.80 -13.27 -9.81
CA ILE A 136 7.94 -14.12 -9.44
C ILE A 136 7.63 -15.10 -8.30
N GLY A 137 6.53 -14.89 -7.58
CA GLY A 137 6.12 -15.70 -6.44
C GLY A 137 5.02 -16.71 -6.73
N GLY A 138 4.41 -16.68 -7.92
CA GLY A 138 3.32 -17.58 -8.31
C GLY A 138 2.05 -17.40 -7.46
N ALA A 139 1.83 -16.21 -6.92
CA ALA A 139 0.62 -15.91 -6.15
C ALA A 139 -0.63 -15.90 -7.04
N GLY A 140 -1.75 -16.38 -6.49
CA GLY A 140 -3.06 -16.21 -7.10
C GLY A 140 -3.48 -14.73 -7.13
N HIS A 141 -4.63 -14.47 -7.75
CA HIS A 141 -5.15 -13.11 -7.87
C HIS A 141 -5.84 -12.60 -6.60
N GLY A 142 -6.10 -13.44 -5.60
CA GLY A 142 -6.75 -13.01 -4.37
C GLY A 142 -5.95 -11.96 -3.61
N ILE A 143 -6.63 -10.93 -3.12
CA ILE A 143 -6.13 -9.98 -2.12
C ILE A 143 -7.12 -9.99 -0.97
N ASN A 144 -6.66 -10.30 0.24
CA ASN A 144 -7.54 -10.34 1.41
C ASN A 144 -6.90 -9.70 2.65
N ARG A 145 -7.69 -9.58 3.71
CA ARG A 145 -7.30 -9.02 5.01
C ARG A 145 -6.91 -10.16 5.95
N HIS A 146 -6.07 -9.87 6.93
CA HIS A 146 -5.88 -10.82 8.04
C HIS A 146 -7.21 -11.16 8.74
N ALA A 147 -8.12 -10.17 8.85
CA ALA A 147 -9.48 -10.34 9.35
C ALA A 147 -10.33 -11.39 8.60
N ASP A 148 -9.94 -11.76 7.37
CA ASP A 148 -10.65 -12.78 6.59
C ASP A 148 -10.17 -14.21 6.94
N HIS A 149 -9.06 -14.34 7.67
CA HIS A 149 -8.55 -15.61 8.21
C HIS A 149 -8.91 -15.83 9.68
N LEU A 150 -8.98 -14.76 10.48
CA LEU A 150 -9.21 -14.81 11.93
C LEU A 150 -9.96 -13.55 12.44
N PRO A 151 -10.65 -13.61 13.60
CA PRO A 151 -11.24 -12.44 14.24
C PRO A 151 -10.17 -11.44 14.74
N THR A 152 -9.84 -10.46 13.91
CA THR A 152 -8.86 -9.40 14.22
C THR A 152 -9.24 -8.08 13.54
N SER A 153 -8.75 -6.96 14.06
CA SER A 153 -8.86 -5.65 13.40
C SER A 153 -7.86 -5.46 12.26
N CYS A 154 -6.86 -6.33 12.13
CA CYS A 154 -5.83 -6.26 11.09
C CYS A 154 -6.43 -6.47 9.68
N PRO A 155 -6.12 -5.62 8.67
CA PRO A 155 -5.01 -4.65 8.60
C PRO A 155 -5.37 -3.20 8.99
N GLY A 156 -6.40 -3.00 9.82
CA GLY A 156 -6.77 -1.70 10.34
C GLY A 156 -7.20 -0.75 9.24
N GLY A 157 -6.56 0.44 9.18
CA GLY A 157 -6.84 1.48 8.20
C GLY A 157 -6.67 1.07 6.72
N LEU A 158 -6.06 -0.10 6.43
CA LEU A 158 -5.96 -0.63 5.08
C LEU A 158 -7.17 -1.49 4.65
N SER A 159 -8.10 -1.77 5.56
CA SER A 159 -9.21 -2.69 5.29
C SER A 159 -10.08 -2.24 4.11
N SER A 160 -10.39 -0.94 4.01
CA SER A 160 -11.17 -0.42 2.87
C SER A 160 -10.45 -0.59 1.54
N HIS A 161 -9.12 -0.39 1.52
CA HIS A 161 -8.30 -0.50 0.31
C HIS A 161 -8.20 -1.93 -0.22
N VAL A 162 -8.27 -2.92 0.67
CA VAL A 162 -8.38 -4.33 0.26
C VAL A 162 -9.74 -4.60 -0.35
N LEU A 163 -10.82 -4.11 0.28
CA LEU A 163 -12.19 -4.41 -0.13
C LEU A 163 -12.64 -3.66 -1.40
N ASP A 164 -12.13 -2.45 -1.63
CA ASP A 164 -12.47 -1.62 -2.78
C ASP A 164 -11.64 -1.93 -4.04
N GLY A 165 -10.71 -2.89 -3.95
CA GLY A 165 -9.85 -3.30 -5.06
C GLY A 165 -8.71 -2.32 -5.37
N SER A 166 -8.53 -1.25 -4.59
CA SER A 166 -7.49 -0.25 -4.84
C SER A 166 -6.06 -0.77 -4.70
N LEU A 167 -5.86 -1.97 -4.15
CA LEU A 167 -4.56 -2.65 -4.07
C LEU A 167 -4.23 -3.57 -5.25
N GLU A 168 -5.13 -3.72 -6.24
CA GLU A 168 -4.86 -4.54 -7.42
C GLU A 168 -3.64 -4.04 -8.23
N PRO A 169 -2.57 -4.85 -8.38
CA PRO A 169 -1.45 -4.54 -9.26
C PRO A 169 -1.89 -4.50 -10.73
N GLY A 170 -1.38 -3.53 -11.49
CA GLY A 170 -1.68 -3.43 -12.91
C GLY A 170 -3.09 -2.94 -13.23
N ALA A 171 -3.91 -2.61 -12.23
CA ALA A 171 -4.86 -1.53 -12.41
C ALA A 171 -3.99 -0.30 -12.74
N GLY A 172 -4.09 0.21 -13.96
CA GLY A 172 -3.37 1.42 -14.36
C GLY A 172 -3.79 2.62 -13.51
N PRO A 173 -3.61 3.84 -14.01
CA PRO A 173 -4.41 4.96 -13.55
C PRO A 173 -5.85 4.52 -13.24
N PRO A 174 -6.45 4.91 -12.10
CA PRO A 174 -7.87 4.68 -11.88
C PRO A 174 -8.62 5.11 -13.13
N ALA A 175 -9.63 4.34 -13.56
CA ALA A 175 -10.40 4.70 -14.75
C ALA A 175 -10.96 6.12 -14.58
N TRP A 176 -11.02 6.87 -15.67
CA TRP A 176 -11.65 8.18 -15.68
C TRP A 176 -13.08 8.07 -15.09
N PRO A 177 -13.44 8.83 -14.04
CA PRO A 177 -14.73 8.72 -13.36
C PRO A 177 -15.96 9.12 -14.19
N GLY A 178 -15.81 9.49 -15.46
CA GLY A 178 -16.92 9.86 -16.33
C GLY A 178 -17.51 11.26 -16.07
N VAL A 179 -16.95 12.03 -15.13
CA VAL A 179 -17.49 13.33 -14.70
C VAL A 179 -16.40 14.39 -14.74
N HIS A 180 -16.59 15.44 -15.54
CA HIS A 180 -15.65 16.57 -15.61
C HIS A 180 -15.66 17.37 -14.29
N PHE A 181 -14.48 17.67 -13.75
CA PHE A 181 -14.38 18.54 -12.59
C PHE A 181 -14.14 19.96 -13.06
N SER A 182 -15.07 20.85 -12.74
CA SER A 182 -15.05 22.24 -13.17
C SER A 182 -15.47 23.18 -12.04
N HIS A 183 -15.18 24.46 -12.23
CA HIS A 183 -15.68 25.57 -11.41
C HIS A 183 -15.71 26.85 -12.24
N PRO A 184 -16.83 27.59 -12.32
CA PRO A 184 -18.17 27.27 -11.83
C PRO A 184 -18.99 26.35 -12.78
N PRO A 185 -19.96 25.56 -12.28
CA PRO A 185 -20.28 25.34 -10.86
C PRO A 185 -19.26 24.44 -10.19
N THR A 186 -19.13 24.51 -8.86
CA THR A 186 -18.24 23.63 -8.10
C THR A 186 -18.68 22.18 -8.24
N THR A 187 -17.79 21.31 -8.72
CA THR A 187 -18.05 19.87 -8.78
C THR A 187 -17.79 19.22 -7.41
N GLU A 188 -18.76 18.48 -6.90
CA GLU A 188 -18.63 17.63 -5.71
C GLU A 188 -18.81 16.17 -6.13
N HIS A 189 -17.73 15.40 -6.13
CA HIS A 189 -17.70 14.01 -6.57
C HIS A 189 -16.56 13.26 -5.86
N PRO A 190 -16.70 11.97 -5.51
CA PRO A 190 -15.61 11.20 -4.88
C PRO A 190 -14.28 11.27 -5.64
N GLY A 191 -14.35 11.30 -6.98
CA GLY A 191 -13.18 11.47 -7.85
C GLY A 191 -12.40 12.78 -7.64
N VAL A 192 -13.04 13.85 -7.15
CA VAL A 192 -12.33 15.12 -6.85
C VAL A 192 -11.32 14.90 -5.73
N ARG A 193 -11.72 14.20 -4.66
CA ARG A 193 -10.83 13.86 -3.55
C ARG A 193 -9.66 13.00 -4.03
N VAL A 194 -9.92 12.05 -4.93
CA VAL A 194 -8.90 11.17 -5.53
C VAL A 194 -7.88 11.99 -6.34
N TRP A 195 -8.33 12.89 -7.21
CA TRP A 195 -7.42 13.74 -7.99
C TRP A 195 -6.67 14.77 -7.13
N GLN A 196 -7.32 15.39 -6.14
CA GLN A 196 -6.66 16.32 -5.21
C GLN A 196 -5.57 15.63 -4.39
N SER A 197 -5.84 14.42 -3.86
CA SER A 197 -4.81 13.61 -3.19
C SER A 197 -3.64 13.34 -4.13
N ARG A 198 -3.92 12.88 -5.36
CA ARG A 198 -2.88 12.59 -6.34
C ARG A 198 -2.00 13.82 -6.66
N LEU A 199 -2.60 15.00 -6.83
CA LEU A 199 -1.83 16.22 -7.09
C LEU A 199 -1.01 16.65 -5.87
N ARG A 200 -1.58 16.61 -4.66
CA ARG A 200 -0.83 16.91 -3.44
C ARG A 200 0.38 15.99 -3.29
N ASP A 201 0.20 14.70 -3.57
CA ASP A 201 1.25 13.68 -3.46
C ASP A 201 2.32 13.83 -4.55
N ARG A 202 1.97 14.44 -5.69
CA ARG A 202 2.90 14.89 -6.74
C ARG A 202 3.56 16.25 -6.43
N GLY A 203 3.38 16.78 -5.23
CA GLY A 203 4.03 18.00 -4.75
C GLY A 203 3.29 19.30 -5.10
N TRP A 204 2.04 19.24 -5.57
CA TRP A 204 1.24 20.44 -5.83
C TRP A 204 0.62 20.97 -4.53
N SER A 205 0.60 22.29 -4.36
CA SER A 205 -0.01 22.94 -3.19
C SER A 205 -1.54 23.01 -3.30
N ILE A 206 -2.22 21.91 -2.99
CA ILE A 206 -3.68 21.78 -3.08
C ILE A 206 -4.29 21.17 -1.80
N GLY A 207 -5.48 21.64 -1.42
CA GLY A 207 -6.28 21.06 -0.34
C GLY A 207 -7.07 19.84 -0.84
N VAL A 208 -7.31 18.87 0.05
CA VAL A 208 -8.07 17.64 -0.25
C VAL A 208 -9.40 17.68 0.49
N ASP A 209 -10.29 18.57 0.04
CA ASP A 209 -11.63 18.78 0.63
C ASP A 209 -12.72 18.00 -0.11
N GLY A 210 -12.42 17.42 -1.28
CA GLY A 210 -13.38 16.72 -2.13
C GLY A 210 -14.29 17.66 -2.95
N ARG A 211 -13.98 18.97 -2.96
CA ARG A 211 -14.75 20.01 -3.68
C ARG A 211 -13.86 20.67 -4.74
N TYR A 212 -14.30 20.65 -5.99
CA TYR A 212 -13.56 21.30 -7.07
C TYR A 212 -13.93 22.78 -7.12
N GLY A 213 -13.34 23.58 -6.22
CA GLY A 213 -13.54 25.03 -6.17
C GLY A 213 -12.48 25.83 -6.95
N ALA A 214 -12.51 27.16 -6.83
CA ALA A 214 -11.58 28.08 -7.51
C ALA A 214 -10.10 27.72 -7.33
N ARG A 215 -9.70 27.25 -6.13
CA ARG A 215 -8.31 26.80 -5.88
C ARG A 215 -7.96 25.53 -6.66
N SER A 216 -8.85 24.55 -6.71
CA SER A 216 -8.66 23.32 -7.49
C SER A 216 -8.51 23.63 -8.98
N ARG A 217 -9.32 24.56 -9.50
CA ARG A 217 -9.21 25.05 -10.89
C ARG A 217 -7.85 25.69 -11.18
N SER A 218 -7.40 26.62 -10.34
CA SER A 218 -6.10 27.29 -10.53
C SER A 218 -4.92 26.31 -10.50
N VAL A 219 -4.96 25.31 -9.62
CA VAL A 219 -3.96 24.24 -9.60
C VAL A 219 -4.05 23.37 -10.87
N CYS A 220 -5.26 23.08 -11.35
CA CYS A 220 -5.47 22.34 -12.59
C CYS A 220 -4.88 23.07 -13.80
N GLU A 221 -5.11 24.36 -13.95
CA GLU A 221 -4.55 25.18 -15.03
C GLU A 221 -3.01 25.14 -15.01
N SER A 222 -2.42 25.23 -13.82
CA SER A 222 -0.97 25.11 -13.64
C SER A 222 -0.45 23.71 -13.99
N PHE A 223 -1.18 22.67 -13.59
CA PHE A 223 -0.89 21.28 -13.91
C PHE A 223 -0.94 21.04 -15.43
N GLN A 224 -2.01 21.47 -16.09
CA GLN A 224 -2.19 21.37 -17.53
C GLN A 224 -1.07 22.07 -18.28
N THR A 225 -0.71 23.28 -17.86
CA THR A 225 0.41 24.03 -18.43
C THR A 225 1.72 23.24 -18.36
N ARG A 226 2.05 22.70 -17.18
CA ARG A 226 3.30 21.94 -16.98
C ARG A 226 3.34 20.64 -17.79
N HIS A 227 2.19 20.06 -18.06
CA HIS A 227 2.06 18.78 -18.76
C HIS A 227 1.72 18.91 -20.25
N GLY A 228 1.70 20.13 -20.80
CA GLY A 228 1.43 20.37 -22.22
C GLY A 228 0.00 20.02 -22.66
N LEU A 229 -0.96 20.10 -21.73
CA LEU A 229 -2.37 19.83 -21.99
C LEU A 229 -3.13 21.11 -22.38
N VAL A 230 -4.36 20.96 -22.85
CA VAL A 230 -5.29 22.08 -22.99
C VAL A 230 -5.50 22.72 -21.61
N VAL A 231 -5.26 24.02 -21.50
CA VAL A 231 -5.36 24.78 -20.25
C VAL A 231 -6.77 25.37 -20.14
N ASP A 232 -7.73 24.54 -19.77
CA ASP A 232 -9.14 24.93 -19.58
C ASP A 232 -9.55 24.98 -18.09
N GLY A 233 -8.66 24.54 -17.19
CA GLY A 233 -8.95 24.45 -15.76
C GLY A 233 -10.02 23.42 -15.43
N VAL A 234 -10.21 22.42 -16.30
CA VAL A 234 -11.14 21.32 -16.15
C VAL A 234 -10.37 20.00 -16.06
N VAL A 235 -10.69 19.19 -15.06
CA VAL A 235 -10.19 17.80 -15.03
C VAL A 235 -11.12 16.99 -15.92
N GLY A 236 -10.66 16.65 -17.12
CA GLY A 236 -11.25 15.66 -18.02
C GLY A 236 -10.37 14.40 -18.12
N PRO A 237 -10.70 13.46 -19.03
CA PRO A 237 -9.99 12.19 -19.18
C PRO A 237 -8.47 12.35 -19.33
N HIS A 238 -8.01 13.29 -20.16
CA HIS A 238 -6.58 13.51 -20.41
C HIS A 238 -5.86 14.15 -19.20
N THR A 239 -6.49 15.12 -18.54
CA THR A 239 -5.95 15.72 -17.31
C THR A 239 -5.85 14.68 -16.19
N TRP A 240 -6.84 13.80 -16.10
CA TRP A 240 -6.86 12.69 -15.16
C TRP A 240 -5.74 11.70 -15.47
N GLU A 241 -5.67 11.20 -16.71
CA GLU A 241 -4.62 10.29 -17.16
C GLU A 241 -3.23 10.84 -16.85
N ALA A 242 -2.95 12.10 -17.20
CA ALA A 242 -1.68 12.75 -16.91
C ALA A 242 -1.38 12.88 -15.40
N ALA A 243 -2.42 13.04 -14.56
CA ALA A 243 -2.24 13.10 -13.12
C ALA A 243 -1.82 11.73 -12.54
N PHE A 244 -2.20 10.63 -13.21
CA PHE A 244 -1.98 9.27 -12.76
C PHE A 244 -0.89 8.51 -13.53
N ALA A 245 -0.36 9.08 -14.62
CA ALA A 245 0.89 8.69 -15.28
C ALA A 245 2.12 8.97 -14.39
#